data_AF-A0A183EMT1-F1
#
_entry.id   AF-A0A183EMT1-F1
#
_cell.length_a   1.000
_cell.length_b   1.000
_cell.length_c   1.000
_cell.angle_alpha   90.00
_cell.angle_beta   90.00
_cell.angle_gamma   90.00
#
_symmetry.space_group_name_H-M   'P 1'
#
loop_
_entity.id
_entity.type
_entity.pdbx_description
1 polymer ?
#
loop_
_entity_poly.entity_id
_entity_poly.type
_entity_poly.pdbx_seq_one_letter_code
_entity_poly.pdbx_strand_id
1 'polypeptide(L)'
;LIFCYFIFLLASVREIFKIDIQDELLSYELSPRGLRASRYQRAFLAVCLFFEPALLHSDHVVMRQIVDTFFTEDWVVHLHMGLLMNVFDAWDRCKAAAGALQRALNVQIVKRLASSHVSALSTISFPQTAKLSEADLISYATLIAVSNRHLEWIMLHACQFDSFIRQKVQ
;
A
#
# COMPACT_ATOMS: atom_id res chain seq x y z
N LEU A 1 -13.14 -28.31 -1.23
CA LEU A 1 -12.84 -27.84 -2.61
C LEU A 1 -12.29 -26.42 -2.62
N ILE A 2 -13.02 -25.38 -2.17
CA ILE A 2 -12.49 -23.99 -2.08
C ILE A 2 -11.28 -23.89 -1.14
N PHE A 3 -11.32 -24.54 0.01
CA PHE A 3 -10.20 -24.56 0.97
C PHE A 3 -8.95 -25.27 0.42
N CYS A 4 -9.15 -26.33 -0.37
CA CYS A 4 -8.07 -27.03 -1.05
C CYS A 4 -7.49 -26.18 -2.19
N TYR A 5 -8.33 -25.45 -2.94
CA TYR A 5 -7.87 -24.52 -3.97
C TYR A 5 -7.12 -23.34 -3.36
N PHE A 6 -7.55 -22.85 -2.20
CA PHE A 6 -6.86 -21.79 -1.47
C PHE A 6 -5.51 -22.27 -0.91
N ILE A 7 -5.43 -23.49 -0.37
CA ILE A 7 -4.16 -24.09 0.07
C ILE A 7 -3.24 -24.39 -1.11
N PHE A 8 -3.75 -24.87 -2.25
CA PHE A 8 -2.95 -25.12 -3.45
C PHE A 8 -2.47 -23.80 -4.08
N LEU A 9 -3.34 -22.79 -4.12
CA LEU A 9 -2.98 -21.43 -4.55
C LEU A 9 -1.96 -20.83 -3.59
N LEU A 10 -2.08 -21.01 -2.27
CA LEU A 10 -1.12 -20.54 -1.28
C LEU A 10 0.20 -21.30 -1.31
N ALA A 11 0.19 -22.60 -1.59
CA ALA A 11 1.41 -23.39 -1.75
C ALA A 11 2.14 -23.02 -3.05
N SER A 12 1.40 -22.84 -4.16
CA SER A 12 1.94 -22.31 -5.40
C SER A 12 2.41 -20.87 -5.25
N VAL A 13 1.66 -20.02 -4.55
CA VAL A 13 2.07 -18.65 -4.23
C VAL A 13 3.26 -18.65 -3.30
N ARG A 14 3.40 -19.57 -2.34
CA ARG A 14 4.59 -19.64 -1.47
C ARG A 14 5.84 -20.03 -2.25
N GLU A 15 5.76 -20.99 -3.16
CA GLU A 15 6.89 -21.37 -4.01
C GLU A 15 7.20 -20.27 -5.04
N ILE A 16 6.18 -19.63 -5.63
CA ILE A 16 6.33 -18.45 -6.51
C ILE A 16 6.94 -17.28 -5.72
N PHE A 17 6.47 -16.99 -4.52
CA PHE A 17 6.94 -15.90 -3.66
C PHE A 17 8.39 -16.11 -3.20
N LYS A 18 8.81 -17.36 -3.01
CA LYS A 18 10.19 -17.71 -2.66
C LYS A 18 11.13 -17.54 -3.86
N ILE A 19 10.65 -17.81 -5.08
CA ILE A 19 11.40 -17.66 -6.33
C ILE A 19 11.41 -16.18 -6.79
N ASP A 20 10.26 -15.49 -6.74
CA ASP A 20 10.12 -14.08 -7.15
C ASP A 20 10.69 -13.09 -6.13
N ILE A 21 10.53 -13.26 -4.81
CA ILE A 21 11.12 -12.25 -3.89
C ILE A 21 12.64 -12.22 -3.96
N GLN A 22 13.33 -13.32 -4.25
CA GLN A 22 14.79 -13.27 -4.40
C GLN A 22 15.23 -12.75 -5.78
N ASP A 23 14.54 -13.09 -6.86
CA ASP A 23 14.94 -12.70 -8.23
C ASP A 23 14.35 -11.34 -8.67
N GLU A 24 13.12 -11.02 -8.22
CA GLU A 24 12.41 -9.76 -8.48
C GLU A 24 12.93 -8.61 -7.58
N LEU A 25 13.34 -8.89 -6.33
CA LEU A 25 14.00 -7.90 -5.46
C LEU A 25 15.40 -7.55 -5.99
N LEU A 26 16.11 -8.51 -6.59
CA LEU A 26 17.39 -8.28 -7.27
C LEU A 26 17.25 -7.49 -8.59
N SER A 27 16.09 -7.56 -9.26
CA SER A 27 15.81 -6.74 -10.45
C SER A 27 15.22 -5.36 -10.11
N TYR A 28 14.65 -5.17 -8.91
CA TYR A 28 14.24 -3.87 -8.38
C TYR A 28 15.40 -3.00 -7.86
N GLU A 29 16.59 -3.57 -7.65
CA GLU A 29 17.83 -2.86 -7.28
C GLU A 29 18.36 -1.90 -8.38
N LEU A 30 17.64 -1.73 -9.50
CA LEU A 30 18.04 -0.85 -10.61
C LEU A 30 17.11 0.36 -10.81
N SER A 31 16.78 1.10 -9.75
CA SER A 31 16.54 2.54 -9.94
C SER A 31 16.69 3.36 -8.65
N PRO A 32 17.46 4.47 -8.68
CA PRO A 32 17.58 5.40 -7.55
C PRO A 32 16.26 6.07 -7.13
N ARG A 33 15.18 5.91 -7.91
CA ARG A 33 13.78 6.31 -7.62
C ARG A 33 12.77 5.37 -8.33
N GLY A 34 12.97 4.06 -8.18
CA GLY A 34 12.32 2.99 -8.96
C GLY A 34 10.79 2.94 -8.92
N LEU A 35 10.25 2.33 -9.99
CA LEU A 35 8.82 2.12 -10.25
C LEU A 35 8.06 1.79 -8.96
N ARG A 36 7.05 2.60 -8.61
CA ARG A 36 6.25 2.32 -7.40
C ARG A 36 5.49 1.02 -7.59
N ALA A 37 5.55 0.14 -6.59
CA ALA A 37 4.72 -1.06 -6.57
C ALA A 37 3.23 -0.70 -6.73
N SER A 38 2.55 -1.42 -7.62
CA SER A 38 1.13 -1.21 -7.87
C SER A 38 0.30 -1.49 -6.60
N ARG A 39 -0.90 -0.91 -6.52
CA ARG A 39 -1.82 -1.15 -5.41
C ARG A 39 -2.15 -2.63 -5.22
N TYR A 40 -2.30 -3.36 -6.33
CA TYR A 40 -2.56 -4.79 -6.33
C TYR A 40 -1.38 -5.59 -5.79
N GLN A 41 -0.14 -5.27 -6.21
CA GLN A 41 1.07 -5.93 -5.70
C GLN A 41 1.20 -5.76 -4.19
N ARG A 42 0.98 -4.55 -3.67
CA ARG A 42 1.05 -4.27 -2.22
C ARG A 42 -0.02 -5.02 -1.43
N ALA A 43 -1.25 -5.02 -1.92
CA ALA A 43 -2.34 -5.75 -1.28
C ALA A 43 -2.09 -7.26 -1.28
N PHE A 44 -1.66 -7.81 -2.42
CA PHE A 44 -1.34 -9.22 -2.55
C PHE A 44 -0.19 -9.62 -1.63
N LEU A 45 0.91 -8.86 -1.63
CA LEU A 45 2.06 -9.05 -0.75
C LEU A 45 1.66 -8.98 0.74
N ALA A 46 0.84 -8.02 1.12
CA ALA A 46 0.37 -7.87 2.50
C ALA A 46 -0.37 -9.11 2.99
N VAL A 47 -1.20 -9.71 2.13
CA VAL A 47 -1.93 -10.96 2.41
C VAL A 47 -0.99 -12.16 2.43
N CYS A 48 -0.08 -12.27 1.46
CA CYS A 48 0.86 -13.39 1.35
C CYS A 48 1.77 -13.52 2.57
N LEU A 49 2.22 -12.41 3.14
CA LEU A 49 3.10 -12.40 4.32
C LEU A 49 2.46 -13.05 5.55
N PHE A 50 1.13 -13.02 5.69
CA PHE A 50 0.45 -13.74 6.78
C PHE A 50 0.60 -15.26 6.71
N PHE A 51 0.91 -15.79 5.52
CA PHE A 51 1.15 -17.22 5.32
C PHE A 51 2.62 -17.61 5.55
N GLU A 52 3.51 -16.64 5.76
CA GLU A 52 4.92 -16.86 6.11
C GLU A 52 5.27 -16.12 7.42
N PRO A 53 4.78 -16.63 8.58
CA PRO A 53 4.96 -15.95 9.86
C PRO A 53 6.42 -15.84 10.29
N ALA A 54 7.31 -16.72 9.80
CA ALA A 54 8.73 -16.64 10.11
C ALA A 54 9.36 -15.33 9.60
N LEU A 55 8.98 -14.89 8.39
CA LEU A 55 9.42 -13.61 7.84
C LEU A 55 8.89 -12.44 8.66
N LEU A 56 7.57 -12.41 8.93
CA LEU A 56 6.91 -11.34 9.68
C LEU A 56 7.45 -11.16 11.11
N HIS A 57 7.80 -12.26 11.79
CA HIS A 57 8.19 -12.22 13.20
C HIS A 57 9.71 -12.19 13.43
N SER A 58 10.50 -12.82 12.56
CA SER A 58 11.92 -13.10 12.86
C SER A 58 12.90 -12.51 11.86
N ASP A 59 12.50 -12.33 10.58
CA ASP A 59 13.42 -11.83 9.55
C ASP A 59 13.40 -10.31 9.43
N HIS A 60 14.18 -9.66 10.29
CA HIS A 60 14.29 -8.20 10.36
C HIS A 60 14.94 -7.56 9.13
N VAL A 61 15.76 -8.30 8.38
CA VAL A 61 16.49 -7.77 7.22
C VAL A 61 15.58 -7.77 6.00
N VAL A 62 14.96 -8.93 5.71
CA VAL A 62 14.05 -9.07 4.57
C VAL A 62 12.80 -8.23 4.77
N MET A 63 12.21 -8.21 5.97
CA MET A 63 11.06 -7.35 6.23
C MET A 63 11.38 -5.86 6.11
N ARG A 64 12.61 -5.46 6.41
CA ARG A 64 13.06 -4.08 6.20
C ARG A 64 13.06 -3.72 4.72
N GLN A 65 13.64 -4.57 3.87
CA GLN A 65 13.64 -4.36 2.42
C GLN A 65 12.22 -4.33 1.86
N ILE A 66 11.36 -5.27 2.27
CA ILE A 66 9.96 -5.30 1.84
C ILE A 66 9.22 -4.01 2.22
N VAL A 67 9.34 -3.57 3.48
CA VAL A 67 8.68 -2.33 3.93
C VAL A 67 9.22 -1.13 3.17
N ASP A 68 10.53 -1.04 3.01
CA ASP A 68 11.17 0.09 2.33
C ASP A 68 10.73 0.20 0.87
N THR A 69 10.58 -0.94 0.18
CA THR A 69 10.17 -1.01 -1.23
C THR A 69 8.66 -0.81 -1.43
N PHE A 70 7.82 -1.40 -0.58
CA PHE A 70 6.39 -1.51 -0.85
C PHE A 70 5.50 -0.61 0.03
N PHE A 71 5.91 -0.27 1.26
CA PHE A 71 4.98 0.31 2.25
C PHE A 71 5.42 1.67 2.81
N THR A 72 6.53 2.23 2.34
CA THR A 72 7.09 3.52 2.81
C THR A 72 6.18 4.72 2.55
N GLU A 73 5.43 4.71 1.45
CA GLU A 73 4.54 5.82 1.10
C GLU A 73 3.06 5.47 1.19
N ASP A 74 2.70 4.19 1.02
CA ASP A 74 1.32 3.73 0.99
C ASP A 74 1.16 2.48 1.88
N TRP A 75 1.01 2.69 3.19
CA TRP A 75 0.87 1.59 4.16
C TRP A 75 -0.58 1.15 4.41
N VAL A 76 -1.55 1.90 3.88
CA VAL A 76 -2.95 1.46 3.80
C VAL A 76 -3.18 0.85 2.42
N VAL A 77 -3.55 -0.44 2.38
CA VAL A 77 -3.73 -1.20 1.13
C VAL A 77 -5.19 -1.55 0.86
N HIS A 78 -5.55 -1.63 -0.42
CA HIS A 78 -6.88 -2.03 -0.88
C HIS A 78 -6.88 -3.53 -1.19
N LEU A 79 -7.49 -4.33 -0.33
CA LEU A 79 -7.49 -5.79 -0.50
C LEU A 79 -8.42 -6.22 -1.66
N HIS A 80 -9.65 -5.71 -1.69
CA HIS A 80 -10.61 -5.79 -2.81
C HIS A 80 -11.93 -5.10 -2.40
N MET A 81 -12.75 -4.62 -3.34
CA MET A 81 -14.15 -4.18 -3.07
C MET A 81 -14.31 -3.17 -1.92
N GLY A 82 -13.39 -2.21 -1.78
CA GLY A 82 -13.44 -1.21 -0.71
C GLY A 82 -12.96 -1.71 0.66
N LEU A 83 -12.52 -2.97 0.76
CA LEU A 83 -11.84 -3.47 1.95
C LEU A 83 -10.43 -2.86 2.02
N LEU A 84 -10.19 -2.12 3.10
CA LEU A 84 -8.93 -1.46 3.39
C LEU A 84 -8.25 -2.19 4.55
N MET A 85 -6.93 -2.31 4.46
CA MET A 85 -6.10 -2.81 5.55
C MET A 85 -5.01 -1.80 5.85
N ASN A 86 -4.99 -1.31 7.09
CA ASN A 86 -3.83 -0.60 7.61
C ASN A 86 -2.77 -1.65 7.99
N VAL A 87 -1.70 -1.72 7.22
CA VAL A 87 -0.62 -2.69 7.44
C VAL A 87 0.12 -2.40 8.75
N PHE A 88 0.15 -1.14 9.19
CA PHE A 88 0.74 -0.75 10.47
C PHE A 88 0.05 -1.43 11.65
N ASP A 89 -1.29 -1.39 11.66
CA ASP A 89 -2.09 -2.02 12.72
C ASP A 89 -2.10 -3.55 12.58
N ALA A 90 -2.18 -4.05 11.34
CA ALA A 90 -2.27 -5.48 11.06
C ALA A 90 -1.00 -6.24 11.46
N TRP A 91 0.17 -5.60 11.39
CA TRP A 91 1.46 -6.20 11.71
C TRP A 91 2.03 -5.79 13.07
N ASP A 92 1.25 -5.10 13.91
CA ASP A 92 1.70 -4.62 15.23
C ASP A 92 2.28 -5.74 16.12
N ARG A 93 1.71 -6.95 16.03
CA ARG A 93 2.16 -8.12 16.79
C ARG A 93 3.37 -8.85 16.18
N CYS A 94 3.79 -8.47 14.98
CA CYS A 94 4.85 -9.09 14.22
C CYS A 94 6.16 -8.31 14.37
N LYS A 95 7.06 -8.77 15.26
CA LYS A 95 8.24 -7.98 15.70
C LYS A 95 9.11 -7.45 14.57
N ALA A 96 9.43 -8.29 13.57
CA ALA A 96 10.27 -7.87 12.45
C ALA A 96 9.57 -6.83 11.56
N ALA A 97 8.31 -7.08 11.24
CA ALA A 97 7.48 -6.19 10.43
C ALA A 97 7.17 -4.86 11.13
N ALA A 98 6.73 -4.88 12.39
CA ALA A 98 6.44 -3.69 13.20
C ALA A 98 7.69 -2.82 13.35
N GLY A 99 8.85 -3.41 13.64
CA GLY A 99 10.11 -2.67 13.72
C GLY A 99 10.53 -2.06 12.39
N ALA A 100 10.28 -2.75 11.27
CA ALA A 100 10.53 -2.20 9.93
C ALA A 100 9.61 -1.02 9.60
N LEU A 101 8.31 -1.14 9.88
CA LEU A 101 7.32 -0.09 9.67
C LEU A 101 7.57 1.14 10.54
N GLN A 102 7.89 0.97 11.82
CA GLN A 102 8.20 2.10 12.71
C GLN A 102 9.41 2.92 12.25
N ARG A 103 10.42 2.26 11.67
CA ARG A 103 11.57 2.94 11.08
C ARG A 103 11.18 3.73 9.83
N ALA A 104 10.45 3.08 8.93
CA ALA A 104 10.06 3.65 7.63
C ALA A 104 9.02 4.76 7.75
N LEU A 105 8.09 4.66 8.71
CA LEU A 105 6.93 5.52 8.89
C LEU A 105 7.04 6.36 10.16
N ASN A 106 8.17 7.04 10.34
CA ASN A 106 8.30 7.97 11.44
C ASN A 106 7.46 9.24 11.20
N VAL A 107 7.15 9.95 12.29
CA VAL A 107 6.28 11.14 12.26
C VAL A 107 6.75 12.21 11.26
N GLN A 108 8.07 12.37 11.09
CA GLN A 108 8.60 13.36 10.16
C GLN A 108 8.38 12.96 8.70
N ILE A 109 8.58 11.67 8.37
CA ILE A 109 8.31 11.13 7.04
C ILE A 109 6.83 11.25 6.72
N VAL A 110 5.95 10.84 7.63
CA VAL A 110 4.49 10.91 7.44
C VAL A 110 4.03 12.36 7.23
N LYS A 111 4.53 13.31 8.04
CA LYS A 111 4.24 14.74 7.86
C LYS A 111 4.73 15.28 6.51
N ARG A 112 5.92 14.87 6.07
CA ARG A 112 6.48 15.25 4.77
C ARG A 112 5.61 14.71 3.62
N LEU A 113 5.18 13.46 3.69
CA LEU A 113 4.28 12.85 2.71
C LEU A 113 2.94 13.59 2.67
N ALA A 114 2.30 13.81 3.82
CA ALA A 114 1.05 14.56 3.90
C ALA A 114 1.18 15.96 3.30
N SER A 115 2.25 16.69 3.64
CA SER A 115 2.53 18.03 3.11
C SER A 115 2.74 18.00 1.59
N SER A 116 3.41 16.97 1.07
CA SER A 116 3.60 16.77 -0.37
C SER A 116 2.26 16.56 -1.09
N HIS A 117 1.39 15.71 -0.55
CA HIS A 117 0.06 15.47 -1.12
C HIS A 117 -0.84 16.71 -1.07
N VAL A 118 -0.82 17.46 0.03
CA VAL A 118 -1.57 18.72 0.15
C VAL A 118 -1.05 19.77 -0.83
N SER A 119 0.26 19.92 -0.96
CA SER A 119 0.88 20.87 -1.89
C SER A 119 0.57 20.52 -3.36
N ALA A 120 0.60 19.24 -3.69
CA ALA A 120 0.20 18.74 -5.02
C ALA A 120 -1.26 19.11 -5.33
N LEU A 121 -2.18 18.92 -4.37
CA LEU A 121 -3.57 19.32 -4.52
C LEU A 121 -3.74 20.84 -4.70
N SER A 122 -3.00 21.66 -3.95
CA SER A 122 -3.08 23.12 -4.11
C SER A 122 -2.57 23.63 -5.47
N THR A 123 -1.74 22.84 -6.15
CA THR A 123 -1.22 23.17 -7.48
C THR A 123 -2.22 22.79 -8.59
N ILE A 124 -3.14 21.87 -8.30
CA ILE A 124 -4.16 21.43 -9.26
C ILE A 124 -5.27 22.47 -9.33
N SER A 125 -5.35 23.15 -10.47
CA SER A 125 -6.42 24.10 -10.77
C SER A 125 -7.42 23.50 -11.75
N PHE A 126 -8.67 23.37 -11.32
CA PHE A 126 -9.76 23.03 -12.23
C PHE A 126 -10.22 24.28 -12.98
N PRO A 127 -10.45 24.19 -14.30
CA PRO A 127 -11.02 25.30 -15.06
C PRO A 127 -12.45 25.59 -14.59
N GLN A 128 -12.73 26.86 -14.31
CA GLN A 128 -14.05 27.30 -13.86
C GLN A 128 -14.96 27.63 -15.06
N THR A 129 -15.26 26.62 -15.87
CA THR A 129 -16.18 26.76 -17.00
C THR A 129 -17.63 26.54 -16.56
N ALA A 130 -18.51 27.49 -16.91
CA ALA A 130 -19.94 27.42 -16.58
C ALA A 130 -20.70 26.30 -17.32
N LYS A 131 -20.06 25.65 -18.31
CA LYS A 131 -20.64 24.57 -19.11
C LYS A 131 -19.55 23.54 -19.43
N LEU A 132 -19.68 22.34 -18.88
CA LEU A 132 -18.80 21.21 -19.17
C LEU A 132 -19.29 20.50 -20.44
N SER A 133 -18.45 20.39 -21.47
CA SER A 133 -18.72 19.54 -22.62
C SER A 133 -18.11 18.14 -22.45
N GLU A 134 -18.51 17.18 -23.28
CA GLU A 134 -17.94 15.82 -23.28
C GLU A 134 -16.43 15.82 -23.63
N ALA A 135 -16.00 16.71 -24.54
CA ALA A 135 -14.59 16.86 -24.89
C ALA A 135 -13.74 17.38 -23.71
N ASP A 136 -14.33 18.26 -22.88
CA ASP A 136 -13.67 18.79 -21.68
C ASP A 136 -13.50 17.70 -20.62
N LEU A 137 -14.48 16.79 -20.47
CA LEU A 137 -14.38 15.67 -19.52
C LEU A 137 -13.21 14.75 -19.84
N ILE A 138 -13.00 14.42 -21.12
CA ILE A 138 -11.86 13.60 -21.56
C ILE A 138 -10.54 14.33 -21.28
N SER A 139 -10.50 15.64 -21.53
CA SER A 139 -9.33 16.48 -21.25
C SER A 139 -9.00 16.53 -19.75
N TYR A 140 -10.01 16.56 -18.88
CA TYR A 140 -9.84 16.65 -17.42
C TYR A 140 -9.75 15.30 -16.72
N ALA A 141 -9.99 14.19 -17.40
CA ALA A 141 -9.98 12.85 -16.79
C ALA A 141 -8.65 12.55 -16.06
N THR A 142 -7.52 12.96 -16.64
CA THR A 142 -6.19 12.80 -16.03
C THR A 142 -6.03 13.68 -14.78
N LEU A 143 -6.50 14.93 -14.83
CA LEU A 143 -6.46 15.86 -13.71
C LEU A 143 -7.33 15.38 -12.54
N ILE A 144 -8.52 14.87 -12.84
CA ILE A 144 -9.43 14.26 -11.86
C ILE A 144 -8.77 13.03 -11.25
N ALA A 145 -8.19 12.13 -12.06
CA ALA A 145 -7.54 10.92 -11.57
C ALA A 145 -6.36 11.24 -10.63
N VAL A 146 -5.53 12.23 -10.98
CA VAL A 146 -4.41 12.68 -10.13
C VAL A 146 -4.92 13.31 -8.83
N SER A 147 -5.94 14.17 -8.91
CA SER A 147 -6.55 14.80 -7.73
C SER A 147 -7.14 13.76 -6.78
N ASN A 148 -7.90 12.81 -7.33
CA ASN A 148 -8.52 11.72 -6.57
C ASN A 148 -7.46 10.87 -5.87
N ARG A 149 -6.34 10.58 -6.53
CA ARG A 149 -5.23 9.84 -5.91
C ARG A 149 -4.67 10.57 -4.68
N HIS A 150 -4.48 11.89 -4.76
CA HIS A 150 -3.96 12.64 -3.61
C HIS A 150 -5.00 12.79 -2.49
N LEU A 151 -6.26 13.05 -2.83
CA LEU A 151 -7.36 13.11 -1.87
C LEU A 151 -7.55 11.79 -1.13
N GLU A 152 -7.60 10.69 -1.88
CA GLU A 152 -7.72 9.35 -1.33
C GLU A 152 -6.56 9.04 -0.37
N TRP A 153 -5.33 9.35 -0.76
CA TRP A 153 -4.19 9.17 0.12
C TRP A 153 -4.36 9.92 1.44
N ILE A 154 -4.75 11.20 1.40
CA ILE A 154 -4.95 12.01 2.60
C ILE A 154 -6.09 11.41 3.44
N MET A 155 -7.22 11.05 2.83
CA MET A 155 -8.35 10.46 3.54
C MET A 155 -7.99 9.16 4.24
N LEU A 156 -7.25 8.27 3.57
CA LEU A 156 -6.89 6.97 4.13
C LEU A 156 -5.85 7.05 5.26
N HIS A 157 -4.93 8.02 5.19
CA HIS A 157 -3.80 8.10 6.11
C HIS A 157 -3.96 9.19 7.19
N ALA A 158 -4.93 10.11 7.06
CA ALA A 158 -5.26 11.11 8.08
C ALA A 158 -6.47 10.71 8.94
N CYS A 159 -7.40 9.92 8.41
CA CYS A 159 -8.48 9.35 9.20
C CYS A 159 -7.93 8.19 10.04
N GLN A 160 -7.94 8.32 11.36
CA GLN A 160 -7.83 7.17 12.24
C GLN A 160 -8.97 6.22 11.91
N PHE A 161 -8.70 5.13 11.19
CA PHE A 161 -9.67 4.06 10.93
C PHE A 161 -9.85 3.20 12.19
N ASP A 162 -9.99 3.85 13.34
CA ASP A 162 -10.06 3.23 14.64
C ASP A 162 -11.54 3.08 15.01
N SER A 163 -12.14 1.93 14.71
CA SER A 163 -13.22 1.27 15.50
C SER A 163 -14.08 0.27 14.72
N PHE A 164 -14.21 0.36 13.40
CA PHE A 164 -15.30 -0.40 12.72
C PHE A 164 -15.07 -1.91 12.58
N ILE A 165 -13.80 -2.37 12.52
CA ILE A 165 -13.49 -3.81 12.44
C ILE A 165 -13.36 -4.45 13.83
N ARG A 166 -12.92 -3.71 14.86
CA ARG A 166 -12.75 -4.25 16.22
C ARG A 166 -14.09 -4.64 16.87
N GLN A 167 -15.20 -4.01 16.51
CA GLN A 167 -16.52 -4.31 17.08
C GLN A 167 -17.23 -5.54 16.48
N LYS A 168 -16.73 -6.14 15.39
CA LYS A 168 -17.36 -7.34 14.79
C LYS A 168 -16.66 -8.65 15.14
N VAL A 169 -15.62 -8.61 15.97
CA VAL A 169 -14.82 -9.79 16.36
C VAL A 169 -14.71 -9.95 17.89
N GLN A 170 -15.53 -9.22 18.66
CA GLN A 170 -15.82 -9.51 20.07
C GLN A 170 -17.29 -9.91 20.22
#